data_AF-A0A1A8XNG9-F1
#
_entry.id   AF-A0A1A8XNG9-F1
#
_cell.length_a   1.000
_cell.length_b   1.000
_cell.length_c   1.000
_cell.angle_alpha   90.00
_cell.angle_beta   90.00
_cell.angle_gamma   90.00
#
_symmetry.space_group_name_H-M   'P 1'
#
loop_
_entity.id
_entity.type
_entity.pdbx_description
1 polymer ?
#
loop_
_entity_poly.entity_id
_entity_poly.type
_entity_poly.pdbx_seq_one_letter_code
_entity_poly.pdbx_strand_id
1 'polypeptide(L)'
;MRKEYDFSNGKRGAVIPSTGKTRITIMLDDEVIEFFRARAEALGAGYQTMINTALRAVVDDAASKEAEDKPITVATLRKVLREELNTA
;
A
#
# COMPACT_ATOMS: atom_id res chain seq x y z
N MET A 1 24.74 25.00 21.31
CA MET A 1 23.41 24.58 21.79
C MET A 1 23.19 25.12 23.19
N ARG A 2 21.98 25.57 23.55
CA ARG A 2 21.67 25.99 24.93
C ARG A 2 21.50 24.76 25.82
N LYS A 3 21.92 24.88 27.08
CA LYS A 3 21.83 23.81 28.08
C LYS A 3 20.38 23.42 28.38
N GLU A 4 19.48 24.40 28.39
CA GLU A 4 18.06 24.20 28.72
C GLU A 4 17.16 25.06 27.83
N TYR A 5 15.99 24.52 27.52
CA TYR A 5 14.92 25.19 26.80
C TYR A 5 13.65 25.13 27.66
N ASP A 6 13.04 26.29 27.90
CA ASP A 6 11.79 26.40 28.63
C ASP A 6 10.60 26.21 27.65
N PHE A 7 9.82 25.16 27.88
CA PHE A 7 8.64 24.79 27.11
C PHE A 7 7.33 25.04 27.88
N SER A 8 7.36 25.81 28.96
CA SER A 8 6.19 26.16 29.79
C SER A 8 5.03 26.77 28.98
N ASN A 9 5.33 27.47 27.88
CA ASN A 9 4.35 28.06 26.97
C ASN A 9 4.12 27.23 25.68
N GLY A 10 4.67 26.02 25.60
CA GLY A 10 4.52 25.15 24.45
C GLY A 10 3.10 24.61 24.32
N LYS A 11 2.41 24.95 23.23
CA LYS A 11 1.10 24.36 22.89
C LYS A 11 1.31 23.11 22.04
N ARG A 12 0.70 21.98 22.42
CA ARG A 12 0.66 20.78 21.57
C ARG A 12 -0.13 21.11 20.30
N GLY A 13 0.54 21.11 19.15
CA GLY A 13 -0.12 21.22 17.85
C GLY A 13 -1.05 20.02 17.61
N ALA A 14 -2.04 20.19 16.74
CA ALA A 14 -2.88 19.09 16.29
C ALA A 14 -2.00 17.99 15.70
N VAL A 15 -2.23 16.75 16.12
CA VAL A 15 -1.57 15.58 15.50
C VAL A 15 -2.09 15.52 14.07
N ILE A 16 -1.26 15.94 13.10
CA ILE A 16 -1.61 15.89 11.68
C ILE A 16 -1.73 14.40 11.32
N PRO A 17 -2.92 13.91 10.93
CA PRO A 17 -3.05 12.53 10.51
C PRO A 17 -2.23 12.33 9.23
N SER A 18 -1.47 11.24 9.17
CA SER A 18 -0.77 10.85 7.95
C SER A 18 -1.80 10.49 6.88
N THR A 19 -1.99 11.35 5.88
CA THR A 19 -2.93 11.11 4.79
C THR A 19 -2.51 9.88 4.00
N GLY A 20 -3.44 8.93 3.80
CA GLY A 20 -3.21 7.71 3.00
C GLY A 20 -2.39 6.61 3.67
N LYS A 21 -1.99 6.75 4.95
CA LYS A 21 -1.31 5.69 5.72
C LYS A 21 -1.91 5.59 7.11
N THR A 22 -2.37 4.40 7.47
CA THR A 22 -2.93 4.11 8.79
C THR A 22 -1.88 3.42 9.66
N ARG A 23 -1.64 3.94 10.87
CA ARG A 23 -0.80 3.25 11.86
C ARG A 23 -1.61 2.10 12.46
N ILE A 24 -1.12 0.88 12.27
CA ILE A 24 -1.71 -0.34 12.83
C ILE A 24 -0.68 -1.07 13.70
N THR A 25 -1.16 -1.85 14.65
CA THR A 25 -0.33 -2.80 15.40
C THR A 25 -0.49 -4.16 14.73
N ILE A 26 0.60 -4.70 14.19
CA ILE A 26 0.67 -6.04 13.62
C ILE A 26 1.89 -6.75 14.18
N MET A 27 1.81 -8.07 14.34
CA MET A 27 2.99 -8.89 14.61
C MET A 27 3.60 -9.31 13.27
N LEU A 28 4.92 -9.15 13.15
CA LEU A 28 5.71 -9.64 12.03
C LEU A 28 6.84 -10.45 12.61
N ASP A 29 7.23 -11.52 11.93
CA ASP A 29 8.36 -12.34 12.37
C ASP A 29 9.67 -11.53 12.31
N ASP A 30 10.56 -11.80 13.26
CA ASP A 30 11.83 -11.09 13.39
C ASP A 30 12.66 -11.21 12.10
N GLU A 31 12.62 -12.37 11.44
CA GLU A 31 13.32 -12.60 10.17
C GLU A 31 12.86 -11.65 9.05
N VAL A 32 11.56 -11.33 9.01
CA VAL A 32 10.99 -10.41 8.03
C VAL A 32 11.48 -8.99 8.33
N ILE A 33 11.45 -8.58 9.60
CA ILE A 33 11.91 -7.25 10.02
C ILE A 33 13.39 -7.06 9.68
N GLU A 34 14.24 -8.03 10.02
CA GLU A 34 15.68 -7.94 9.78
C GLU A 34 16.01 -7.95 8.28
N PHE A 35 15.33 -8.77 7.48
CA PHE A 35 15.49 -8.78 6.02
C PHE A 35 15.22 -7.39 5.42
N PHE A 36 14.10 -6.77 5.78
CA PHE A 36 13.74 -5.45 5.25
C PHE A 36 14.60 -4.33 5.84
N ARG A 37 15.11 -4.45 7.07
CA ARG A 37 16.06 -3.49 7.64
C ARG A 37 17.36 -3.47 6.87
N ALA A 38 17.99 -4.63 6.67
CA ALA A 38 19.24 -4.75 5.92
C ALA A 38 19.11 -4.22 4.48
N ARG A 39 17.99 -4.54 3.82
CA ARG A 39 17.73 -4.08 2.45
C ARG A 39 17.48 -2.56 2.38
N ALA A 40 16.81 -2.00 3.37
CA ALA A 40 16.49 -0.58 3.41
C ALA A 40 17.73 0.28 3.69
N GLU A 41 18.64 -0.19 4.55
CA GLU A 41 19.95 0.44 4.79
C GLU A 41 20.78 0.54 3.51
N ALA A 42 20.81 -0.52 2.70
CA ALA A 42 21.53 -0.53 1.43
C ALA A 42 21.00 0.48 0.39
N LEU A 43 19.71 0.82 0.46
CA LEU A 43 19.01 1.66 -0.51
C LEU A 43 18.70 3.07 0.01
N GLY A 44 19.07 3.39 1.25
CA GLY A 44 18.72 4.66 1.90
C GLY A 44 17.22 4.87 2.07
N ALA A 45 16.43 3.80 2.11
CA ALA A 45 14.98 3.83 2.24
C ALA A 45 14.55 3.45 3.67
N GLY A 46 13.27 3.68 4.01
CA GLY A 46 12.70 3.16 5.26
C GLY A 46 12.22 1.72 5.10
N TYR A 47 12.58 0.83 6.04
CA TYR A 47 12.15 -0.58 6.00
C TYR A 47 10.61 -0.71 5.96
N GLN A 48 9.87 0.15 6.67
CA GLN A 48 8.41 0.20 6.63
C GLN A 48 7.87 0.52 5.24
N THR A 49 8.55 1.38 4.48
CA THR A 49 8.19 1.69 3.10
C THR A 49 8.36 0.45 2.23
N MET A 50 9.46 -0.29 2.39
CA MET A 50 9.71 -1.51 1.62
C MET A 50 8.68 -2.61 1.92
N ILE A 51 8.34 -2.81 3.20
CA ILE A 51 7.27 -3.75 3.60
C ILE A 51 5.95 -3.36 2.94
N ASN A 52 5.57 -2.08 2.99
CA ASN A 52 4.33 -1.62 2.35
C ASN A 52 4.35 -1.81 0.83
N THR A 53 5.49 -1.58 0.17
CA THR A 53 5.62 -1.82 -1.27
C THR A 53 5.44 -3.31 -1.60
N ALA A 54 6.01 -4.21 -0.79
CA ALA A 54 5.84 -5.65 -0.99
C ALA A 54 4.37 -6.07 -0.79
N LEU A 55 3.71 -5.57 0.26
CA LEU A 55 2.28 -5.83 0.49
C LEU A 55 1.40 -5.28 -0.63
N ARG A 56 1.73 -4.10 -1.17
CA ARG A 56 1.00 -3.53 -2.31
C ARG A 56 1.07 -4.42 -3.55
N ALA A 57 2.24 -5.00 -3.85
CA ALA A 57 2.38 -5.91 -4.98
C ALA A 57 1.45 -7.15 -4.86
N VAL A 58 1.26 -7.66 -3.64
CA VAL A 58 0.32 -8.77 -3.39
C VAL A 58 -1.13 -8.33 -3.59
N VAL A 59 -1.49 -7.12 -3.16
CA VAL A 59 -2.83 -6.56 -3.39
C VAL A 59 -3.09 -6.36 -4.88
N ASP A 60 -2.12 -5.85 -5.63
CA ASP A 60 -2.24 -5.61 -7.06
C ASP A 60 -2.37 -6.93 -7.84
N ASP A 61 -1.63 -7.98 -7.45
CA ASP A 61 -1.74 -9.33 -8.01
C ASP A 61 -3.11 -9.96 -7.70
N ALA A 62 -3.59 -9.84 -6.46
CA ALA A 62 -4.91 -10.33 -6.06
C ALA A 62 -6.03 -9.62 -6.83
N ALA A 63 -5.97 -8.29 -6.97
CA ALA A 63 -6.94 -7.51 -7.72
C ALA A 63 -6.93 -7.87 -9.22
N SER A 64 -5.76 -8.20 -9.78
CA SER A 64 -5.62 -8.63 -11.17
C SER A 64 -6.24 -10.01 -11.38
N LYS A 65 -6.02 -10.95 -10.44
CA LYS A 65 -6.65 -12.28 -10.46
C LYS A 65 -8.16 -12.23 -10.30
N GLU A 66 -8.69 -11.36 -9.44
CA GLU A 66 -10.14 -11.13 -9.31
C GLU A 66 -10.77 -10.54 -10.59
N ALA A 67 -10.00 -9.76 -11.36
CA ALA A 67 -10.43 -9.25 -12.65
C ALA A 67 -10.45 -10.36 -13.73
N GLU A 68 -9.50 -11.30 -13.67
CA GLU A 68 -9.41 -12.46 -14.56
C GLU A 68 -10.43 -13.55 -14.24
N ASP A 69 -10.68 -13.83 -12.96
CA ASP A 69 -11.67 -14.81 -12.46
C ASP A 69 -13.11 -14.27 -12.52
N LYS A 70 -13.31 -13.03 -12.95
CA LYS A 70 -14.66 -12.49 -13.13
C LYS A 70 -15.37 -13.31 -14.21
N PRO A 71 -16.42 -14.09 -13.89
CA PRO A 71 -17.06 -14.95 -14.86
C PRO A 71 -17.61 -14.08 -16.00
N ILE A 72 -17.35 -14.50 -17.25
CA ILE A 72 -17.86 -13.83 -18.44
C ILE A 72 -19.38 -13.75 -18.29
N THR A 73 -19.89 -12.54 -18.09
CA THR A 73 -21.33 -12.35 -17.91
C THR A 73 -22.04 -12.40 -19.26
N VAL A 74 -23.31 -12.83 -19.24
CA VAL A 74 -24.18 -12.82 -20.44
C VAL A 74 -24.26 -11.41 -21.05
N ALA A 75 -24.15 -10.36 -20.24
CA ALA A 75 -24.11 -8.98 -20.72
C ALA A 75 -22.85 -8.69 -21.53
N THR A 76 -21.68 -9.15 -21.07
CA THR A 76 -20.41 -9.02 -21.80
C THR A 76 -20.46 -9.76 -23.14
N LEU A 77 -20.98 -11.00 -23.16
CA LEU A 77 -21.14 -11.78 -24.39
C LEU A 77 -22.09 -11.13 -25.40
N ARG A 78 -23.24 -10.62 -24.95
CA ARG A 78 -24.19 -9.91 -25.83
C ARG A 78 -23.61 -8.64 -26.42
N LYS A 79 -22.77 -7.93 -25.66
CA LYS A 79 -22.11 -6.72 -26.14
C LYS A 79 -21.14 -7.06 -27.28
N VAL A 80 -20.25 -8.02 -27.06
CA VAL A 80 -19.28 -8.47 -28.07
C VAL A 80 -19.98 -9.02 -29.32
N LEU A 81 -21.00 -9.87 -29.16
CA LEU A 81 -21.77 -10.41 -30.30
C LEU A 81 -22.43 -9.31 -31.15
N ARG A 82 -22.93 -8.24 -30.51
CA ARG A 82 -23.56 -7.13 -31.24
C ARG A 82 -22.52 -6.26 -31.96
N GLU A 83 -21.33 -6.10 -31.38
CA GLU A 83 -20.21 -5.40 -32.02
C GLU A 83 -19.74 -6.18 -33.27
N GLU A 84 -19.58 -7.50 -33.17
CA GLU A 84 -19.17 -8.34 -34.31
C GLU A 84 -20.26 -8.42 -35.41
N LEU A 85 -21.54 -8.51 -35.04
CA LEU A 85 -22.65 -8.57 -36.01
C LEU A 85 -22.93 -7.24 -36.72
N ASN A 86 -22.56 -6.10 -36.13
CA ASN A 86 -22.72 -4.78 -36.75
C ASN A 86 -21.52 -4.37 -37.61
N THR A 87 -20.41 -5.11 -37.53
CA THR A 87 -19.19 -4.86 -38.31
C THR A 87 -19.12 -5.74 -39.58
N ALA A 88 -20.13 -6.60 -39.79
CA ALA A 88 -20.33 -7.45 -40.97
C ALA A 88 -21.32 -6.86 -41.97
#